data_AF-A0A9D0J4L1-F1
#
_entry.id   AF-A0A9D0J4L1-F1
#
_cell.length_a   1.000
_cell.length_b   1.000
_cell.length_c   1.000
_cell.angle_alpha   90.00
_cell.angle_beta   90.00
_cell.angle_gamma   90.00
#
_symmetry.space_group_name_H-M   'P 1'
#
loop_
_entity.id
_entity.type
_entity.pdbx_description
1 polymer ?
#
loop_
_entity_poly.entity_id
_entity_poly.type
_entity_poly.pdbx_seq_one_letter_code
_entity_poly.pdbx_strand_id
1 'polypeptide(L)' 'YVASGDFAFQVGLPGKSGVGGRIVAVIPKTMGVCVWSPALNAQGNSLAGTNALELFTNKTGISIF' A
#
# COMPACT_ATOMS: atom_id res chain seq x y z
N TYR A 1 7.84 -3.51 13.33
CA TYR A 1 6.48 -3.66 12.80
C TYR A 1 5.76 -2.36 13.07
N VAL A 2 5.56 -1.53 12.04
CA VAL A 2 4.74 -0.31 12.19
C VAL A 2 3.28 -0.74 12.20
N ALA A 3 2.47 -0.09 13.04
CA ALA A 3 1.05 -0.39 13.15
C ALA A 3 0.40 -0.29 11.76
N SER A 4 -0.53 -1.21 11.47
CA SER A 4 -1.24 -1.26 10.18
C SER A 4 -1.97 0.04 9.82
N GLY A 5 -2.21 0.92 10.80
CA GLY A 5 -2.83 2.23 10.62
C GLY A 5 -1.95 3.24 9.87
N ASP A 6 -0.66 3.37 10.22
CA ASP A 6 0.22 4.36 9.57
C ASP A 6 0.45 4.01 8.08
N PHE A 7 0.54 2.71 7.78
CA PHE A 7 0.63 2.24 6.40
C PHE A 7 -0.64 2.58 5.60
N ALA A 8 -1.83 2.27 6.14
CA ALA A 8 -3.10 2.55 5.45
C ALA A 8 -3.29 4.04 5.19
N PHE A 9 -2.87 4.90 6.12
CA PHE A 9 -2.89 6.36 5.94
C PHE A 9 -1.93 6.81 4.85
N GLN A 10 -0.70 6.27 4.82
CA GLN A 10 0.31 6.64 3.82
C GLN A 10 -0.10 6.26 2.38
N VAL A 11 -0.73 5.10 2.16
CA VAL A 11 -1.18 4.68 0.82
C VAL A 11 -2.59 5.10 0.46
N GLY A 12 -3.36 5.71 1.36
CA GLY A 12 -4.73 6.14 1.07
C GLY A 12 -5.75 4.98 0.92
N LEU A 13 -5.37 3.74 1.26
CA LEU A 13 -6.14 2.53 1.00
C LEU A 13 -6.10 1.55 2.18
N PRO A 14 -7.20 0.81 2.46
CA PRO A 14 -7.22 -0.20 3.48
C PRO A 14 -6.48 -1.43 2.95
N GLY A 15 -5.48 -1.90 3.69
CA GLY A 15 -4.63 -2.99 3.20
C GLY A 15 -3.70 -3.57 4.24
N LYS A 16 -2.92 -4.57 3.78
CA LYS A 16 -1.92 -5.27 4.59
C LYS A 16 -0.62 -5.43 3.79
N SER A 17 0.50 -5.10 4.43
CA SER A 17 1.85 -5.40 3.94
C SER A 17 2.42 -6.67 4.58
N GLY A 18 3.40 -7.29 3.90
CA GLY A 18 4.18 -8.40 4.41
C GLY A 18 5.66 -8.27 4.09
N VAL A 19 6.53 -8.80 4.96
CA VAL A 19 8.00 -8.68 4.85
C VAL A 19 8.60 -9.36 3.61
N GLY A 20 7.83 -10.19 2.90
CA GLY A 20 8.21 -10.67 1.56
C GLY A 20 8.09 -9.62 0.45
N GLY A 21 7.81 -8.36 0.80
CA GLY A 21 7.72 -7.25 -0.15
C GLY A 21 6.36 -7.12 -0.84
N ARG A 22 5.33 -7.86 -0.42
CA ARG A 22 3.97 -7.71 -0.96
C ARG A 22 3.16 -6.70 -0.17
N ILE A 23 2.27 -6.01 -0.86
CA ILE A 23 1.20 -5.21 -0.28
C ILE A 23 -0.10 -5.54 -1.00
N VAL A 24 -1.16 -5.81 -0.26
CA VAL A 24 -2.52 -5.99 -0.80
C VAL A 24 -3.43 -4.92 -0.19
N ALA A 25 -4.20 -4.24 -1.03
CA ALA A 25 -5.16 -3.22 -0.65
C ALA A 25 -6.50 -3.43 -1.37
N VAL A 26 -7.60 -2.91 -0.82
CA VAL A 26 -8.95 -3.05 -1.38
C VAL A 26 -9.59 -1.68 -1.55
N ILE A 27 -10.17 -1.43 -2.72
CA ILE A 27 -11.08 -0.31 -2.94
C ILE A 27 -12.50 -0.87 -2.89
N PRO A 28 -13.28 -0.58 -1.83
CA PRO A 28 -14.62 -1.15 -1.68
C PRO A 28 -15.48 -0.94 -2.92
N LYS A 29 -16.18 -1.99 -3.34
CA LYS A 29 -17.09 -1.99 -4.50
C LYS A 29 -16.45 -1.70 -5.87
N THR A 30 -15.12 -1.60 -5.93
CA THR A 30 -14.40 -1.24 -7.16
C THR A 30 -13.41 -2.33 -7.55
N MET A 31 -12.38 -2.58 -6.75
CA MET A 31 -11.30 -3.53 -7.09
C MET A 31 -10.43 -3.90 -5.90
N GLY A 32 -9.68 -5.00 -6.03
CA GLY A 32 -8.51 -5.30 -5.20
C GLY A 32 -7.22 -4.93 -5.93
N VAL A 33 -6.22 -4.45 -5.20
CA VAL A 33 -4.90 -4.06 -5.73
C VAL A 33 -3.82 -4.81 -4.98
N CYS A 34 -2.84 -5.32 -5.72
CA CYS A 34 -1.66 -5.96 -5.15
C CYS A 34 -0.41 -5.42 -5.83
N VAL A 35 0.62 -5.15 -5.04
CA VAL A 35 1.97 -4.82 -5.53
C VAL A 35 2.97 -5.72 -4.84
N TRP A 36 4.05 -6.01 -5.54
CA TRP A 36 5.16 -6.79 -5.01
C TRP A 36 6.49 -6.21 -5.44
N SER A 37 7.35 -5.93 -4.47
CA SER A 37 8.77 -5.65 -4.69
C SER A 37 9.56 -6.00 -3.43
N PRO A 38 10.60 -6.84 -3.52
CA PRO A 38 11.28 -7.41 -2.36
C PRO A 38 12.11 -6.40 -1.56
N ALA A 39 12.46 -5.25 -2.15
CA ALA A 39 13.23 -4.21 -1.46
C ALA A 39 12.37 -3.49 -0.40
N LEU A 40 12.74 -3.65 0.87
CA LEU A 40 12.03 -3.06 2.00
C LEU A 40 12.65 -1.73 2.43
N ASN A 41 11.81 -0.83 2.93
CA ASN A 41 12.24 0.37 3.65
C ASN A 41 12.59 0.03 5.13
N ALA A 42 13.04 1.02 5.89
CA ALA A 42 13.40 0.85 7.31
C ALA A 42 12.22 0.38 8.19
N GLN A 43 10.97 0.53 7.74
CA GLN A 43 9.78 0.06 8.45
C GLN A 43 9.39 -1.40 8.11
N GLY A 44 10.08 -2.04 7.15
CA GLY A 44 9.80 -3.40 6.70
C GLY A 44 8.69 -3.51 5.65
N ASN A 45 8.30 -2.39 5.04
CA ASN A 45 7.33 -2.34 3.93
C ASN A 45 8.08 -2.23 2.60
N SER A 46 7.49 -2.75 1.51
CA SER A 46 8.07 -2.57 0.18
C SER A 46 8.17 -1.10 -0.18
N LEU A 47 9.38 -0.58 -0.42
CA LEU A 47 9.58 0.83 -0.76
C LEU A 47 8.93 1.17 -2.11
N ALA A 48 9.26 0.39 -3.14
CA ALA A 48 8.69 0.57 -4.47
C ALA A 48 7.18 0.28 -4.49
N GLY A 49 6.72 -0.73 -3.74
CA GLY A 49 5.29 -1.06 -3.65
C GLY A 49 4.47 0.08 -3.02
N THR A 50 4.99 0.68 -1.95
CA THR A 50 4.33 1.82 -1.28
C THR A 50 4.22 3.00 -2.23
N ASN A 51 5.32 3.39 -2.89
CA ASN A 51 5.33 4.50 -3.85
C ASN A 51 4.41 4.25 -5.06
N ALA A 52 4.32 2.99 -5.54
CA ALA A 52 3.45 2.64 -6.64
C ALA A 52 1.96 2.82 -6.28
N LEU A 53 1.58 2.44 -5.06
CA LEU A 53 0.21 2.61 -4.57
C LEU A 53 -0.13 4.09 -4.35
N GLU A 54 0.80 4.86 -3.77
CA GLU A 54 0.64 6.32 -3.62
C GLU A 54 0.52 7.02 -4.98
N LEU A 55 1.31 6.62 -5.97
CA LEU A 55 1.17 7.15 -7.33
C LEU A 55 -0.17 6.75 -7.97
N PHE A 56 -0.62 5.53 -7.73
CA PHE A 56 -1.90 5.02 -8.23
C PHE A 56 -3.08 5.83 -7.67
N THR A 57 -3.13 6.05 -6.34
CA THR A 57 -4.21 6.84 -5.72
C THR A 57 -4.18 8.29 -6.20
N ASN A 58 -3.00 8.91 -6.29
CA ASN A 58 -2.84 10.26 -6.81
C ASN A 58 -3.28 10.41 -8.28
N LYS A 59 -3.00 9.42 -9.13
CA LYS A 59 -3.36 9.47 -10.57
C LYS A 59 -4.84 9.15 -10.82
N THR A 60 -5.43 8.31 -10.00
CA THR A 60 -6.82 7.86 -10.19
C THR A 60 -7.82 8.72 -9.41
N GLY A 61 -7.35 9.48 -8.42
CA GLY A 61 -8.22 10.18 -7.47
C GLY A 61 -8.95 9.22 -6.52
N ILE A 62 -8.58 7.94 -6.51
CA ILE A 62 -9.21 6.92 -5.68
C ILE A 62 -8.40 6.80 -4.39
N SER A 63 -8.83 7.54 -3.36
CA SER A 63 -8.40 7.39 -1.97
C SER A 63 -9.64 7.19 -1.10
N ILE A 64 -9.51 6.40 -0.03
CA ILE A 64 -10.55 6.29 1.00
C ILE A 64 -10.26 7.16 2.24
N PHE A 65 -9.13 7.87 2.24
CA PHE A 65 -8.71 8.82 3.27
C PHE A 65 -8.49 10.20 2.66
#